data_AF-A0A943KC58-F1
#
_entry.id   AF-A0A943KC58-F1
#
_cell.length_a   1.000
_cell.length_b   1.000
_cell.length_c   1.000
_cell.angle_alpha   90.00
_cell.angle_beta   90.00
_cell.angle_gamma   90.00
#
_symmetry.space_group_name_H-M   'P 1'
#
loop_
_entity.id
_entity.type
_entity.pdbx_description
1 polymer ?
#
loop_
_entity_poly.entity_id
_entity_poly.type
_entity_poly.pdbx_seq_one_letter_code
_entity_poly.pdbx_strand_id
1 'polypeptide(L)'
;MAKEKKQDSGWQFPKALEIVKCKEGNKEFMKERPARRPFGNTVLICEYPLDGDAMQEPNARMITWRLAKRAARDFLRVSFMTSAIVTAAKADKPFTVVRVYGRY
;
A
#
# COMPACT_ATOMS: atom_id res chain seq x y z
N MET A 1 18.32 -5.27 -36.00
CA MET A 1 17.94 -3.87 -35.74
C MET A 1 17.17 -3.87 -34.42
N ALA A 2 17.84 -3.54 -33.33
CA ALA A 2 17.83 -2.21 -32.71
C ALA A 2 16.52 -1.93 -31.94
N LYS A 3 16.70 -1.84 -30.62
CA LYS A 3 15.75 -1.53 -29.54
C LYS A 3 14.67 -0.51 -29.93
N GLU A 4 13.43 -0.82 -29.59
CA GLU A 4 12.49 0.19 -29.10
C GLU A 4 11.83 -0.31 -27.81
N LYS A 5 12.42 0.13 -26.70
CA LYS A 5 11.78 0.18 -25.38
C LYS A 5 10.57 1.11 -25.51
N LYS A 6 9.39 0.59 -25.83
CA LYS A 6 8.15 1.35 -25.61
C LYS A 6 8.02 1.56 -24.12
N GLN A 7 8.16 2.83 -23.74
CA GLN A 7 8.16 3.35 -22.39
C GLN A 7 6.96 2.79 -21.61
N ASP A 8 7.23 1.98 -20.59
CA ASP A 8 6.29 1.72 -19.48
C ASP A 8 6.17 3.03 -18.68
N SER A 9 5.60 4.07 -19.29
CA SER A 9 5.16 5.28 -18.59
C SER A 9 3.82 4.99 -17.89
N GLY A 10 3.68 3.77 -17.35
CA GLY A 10 2.57 3.34 -16.54
C GLY A 10 2.70 3.95 -15.16
N TRP A 11 1.54 4.19 -14.52
CA TRP A 11 1.46 4.63 -13.14
C TRP A 11 2.36 3.75 -12.25
N GLN A 12 3.25 4.38 -11.49
CA GLN A 12 4.17 3.71 -10.57
C GLN A 12 3.62 3.76 -9.14
N PHE A 13 3.99 2.77 -8.32
CA PHE A 13 3.62 2.77 -6.92
C PHE A 13 4.19 3.99 -6.19
N PRO A 14 3.38 4.73 -5.43
CA PRO A 14 3.86 5.80 -4.58
C PRO A 14 4.83 5.26 -3.53
N LYS A 15 5.62 6.17 -2.93
CA LYS A 15 6.38 5.84 -1.72
C LYS A 15 5.45 5.29 -0.65
N ALA A 16 5.99 4.43 0.22
CA ALA A 16 5.26 3.86 1.33
C ALA A 16 4.51 4.95 2.12
N LEU A 17 3.22 4.71 2.36
CA LEU A 17 2.33 5.63 3.07
C LEU A 17 2.00 5.04 4.43
N GLU A 18 1.97 5.89 5.45
CA GLU A 18 1.44 5.56 6.76
C GLU A 18 0.11 6.29 6.96
N ILE A 19 -0.93 5.53 7.25
CA ILE A 19 -2.24 6.02 7.67
C ILE A 19 -2.24 5.99 9.19
N VAL A 20 -2.42 7.14 9.82
CA VAL A 20 -2.43 7.29 11.28
C VAL A 20 -3.82 7.64 11.73
N LYS A 21 -4.31 6.94 12.75
CA LYS A 21 -5.52 7.28 13.47
C LYS A 21 -5.23 8.46 14.38
N CYS A 22 -5.92 9.58 14.14
CA CYS A 22 -5.83 10.80 14.92
C CYS A 22 -7.14 11.04 15.65
N LYS A 23 -7.05 11.59 16.85
CA LYS A 23 -8.20 12.00 17.65
C LYS A 23 -8.02 13.47 18.02
N GLU A 24 -8.98 14.30 17.64
CA GLU A 24 -9.05 15.71 18.02
C GLU A 24 -10.40 15.94 18.68
N GLY A 25 -10.39 16.08 20.01
CA GLY A 25 -11.60 16.07 20.83
C GLY A 25 -12.35 14.73 20.68
N ASN A 26 -13.64 14.82 20.34
CA ASN A 26 -14.49 13.64 20.09
C ASN A 26 -14.46 13.15 18.64
N LYS A 27 -13.71 13.80 17.75
CA LYS A 27 -13.63 13.40 16.34
C LYS A 27 -12.41 12.51 16.12
N GLU A 28 -12.65 11.32 15.57
CA GLU A 28 -11.60 10.44 15.07
C GLU A 28 -11.49 10.60 13.56
N PHE A 29 -10.28 10.89 13.07
CA PHE A 29 -9.98 11.00 11.66
C PHE A 29 -8.68 10.27 11.32
N MET A 30 -8.46 10.00 10.04
CA MET A 30 -7.26 9.34 9.56
C MET A 30 -6.42 10.31 8.74
N LYS A 31 -5.14 10.42 9.08
CA LYS A 31 -4.18 11.27 8.36
C LYS A 31 -3.20 10.40 7.59
N GLU A 32 -3.01 10.71 6.31
CA GLU A 32 -1.98 10.09 5.48
C GLU A 32 -0.68 10.89 5.63
N ARG A 33 0.43 10.19 5.84
CA ARG A 33 1.78 10.78 5.85
C ARG A 33 2.78 9.82 5.18
N PRO A 34 3.91 10.31 4.65
CA PRO A 34 4.95 9.43 4.15
C PRO A 34 5.48 8.55 5.30
N ALA A 35 5.61 7.23 5.05
CA ALA A 35 6.11 6.31 6.04
C ALA A 35 7.59 6.58 6.31
N ARG A 36 7.92 7.03 7.54
CA ARG A 36 9.30 7.39 7.91
C ARG A 36 10.19 6.16 8.13
N ARG A 37 9.62 5.02 8.55
CA ARG A 37 10.29 3.70 8.64
C ARG A 37 9.26 2.58 8.46
N PRO A 38 9.40 1.70 7.45
CA PRO A 38 8.53 0.53 7.29
C PRO A 38 8.90 -0.65 8.21
N PHE A 39 10.09 -0.65 8.82
CA PHE A 39 10.60 -1.75 9.66
C PHE A 39 10.65 -1.33 11.14
N GLY A 40 9.84 -2.01 11.96
CA GLY A 40 9.63 -1.81 13.39
C GLY A 40 8.68 -2.90 13.93
N ASN A 41 7.94 -2.64 15.02
CA ASN A 41 6.89 -3.54 15.53
C ASN A 41 5.65 -3.52 14.62
N THR A 42 5.78 -4.07 13.42
CA THR A 42 4.72 -4.11 12.41
C THR A 42 4.29 -5.55 12.13
N VAL A 43 2.98 -5.76 11.95
CA VAL A 43 2.39 -7.06 11.61
C VAL A 43 1.78 -6.98 10.22
N LEU A 44 2.07 -7.98 9.37
CA LEU A 44 1.46 -8.07 8.05
C LEU A 44 -0.04 -8.38 8.20
N ILE A 45 -0.89 -7.49 7.68
CA ILE A 45 -2.36 -7.63 7.77
C ILE A 45 -2.91 -8.23 6.48
N CYS A 46 -2.54 -7.66 5.33
CA CYS A 46 -2.93 -8.19 4.04
C CYS A 46 -1.85 -7.96 2.97
N GLU A 47 -1.83 -8.85 1.99
CA GLU A 47 -0.98 -8.79 0.80
C GLU A 47 -1.88 -8.88 -0.44
N TYR A 48 -1.65 -7.96 -1.38
CA TYR A 48 -2.32 -7.94 -2.67
C TYR A 48 -1.30 -8.23 -3.76
N PRO A 49 -1.32 -9.44 -4.34
CA PRO A 49 -0.46 -9.78 -5.46
C PRO A 49 -0.94 -9.09 -6.74
N LEU A 50 -0.01 -8.52 -7.50
CA LEU A 50 -0.24 -8.10 -8.89
C LEU A 50 0.40 -9.12 -9.83
N ASP A 51 -0.26 -10.25 -10.00
CA ASP A 51 0.14 -11.30 -10.95
C ASP A 51 -0.22 -10.90 -12.40
N GLY A 52 0.30 -11.64 -13.39
CA GLY A 52 0.28 -11.28 -14.81
C GLY A 52 -1.10 -10.96 -15.38
N ASP A 53 -2.14 -11.65 -14.92
CA ASP A 53 -3.53 -11.41 -15.33
C ASP A 53 -4.05 -10.06 -14.81
N ALA A 54 -3.76 -9.75 -13.54
CA ALA A 54 -4.09 -8.46 -12.95
C ALA A 54 -3.28 -7.33 -13.60
N MET A 55 -2.01 -7.57 -13.98
CA MET A 55 -1.13 -6.57 -14.59
C MET A 55 -1.54 -6.20 -16.04
N GLN A 56 -2.43 -6.98 -16.67
CA GLN A 56 -2.94 -6.71 -18.01
C GLN A 56 -3.87 -5.48 -18.04
N GLU A 57 -4.52 -5.16 -16.91
CA GLU A 57 -5.31 -3.94 -16.82
C GLU A 57 -4.39 -2.71 -16.71
N PRO A 58 -4.59 -1.67 -17.55
CA PRO A 58 -3.74 -0.47 -17.54
C PRO A 58 -3.77 0.28 -16.20
N ASN A 59 -4.81 0.05 -15.39
CA ASN A 59 -5.01 0.69 -14.08
C ASN A 59 -4.81 -0.24 -12.87
N ALA A 60 -4.40 -1.48 -13.07
CA ALA A 60 -4.29 -2.49 -12.02
C ALA A 60 -3.50 -2.02 -10.81
N ARG A 61 -2.32 -1.45 -11.07
CA ARG A 61 -1.43 -0.91 -10.03
C ARG A 61 -2.14 0.16 -9.19
N MET A 62 -2.90 1.05 -9.83
CA MET A 62 -3.66 2.11 -9.16
C MET A 62 -4.83 1.54 -8.35
N ILE A 63 -5.57 0.58 -8.91
CA ILE A 63 -6.71 -0.07 -8.25
C ILE A 63 -6.23 -0.81 -7.00
N THR A 64 -5.19 -1.64 -7.12
CA THR A 64 -4.61 -2.38 -6.00
C THR A 64 -4.11 -1.46 -4.91
N TRP A 65 -3.49 -0.33 -5.27
CA TRP A 65 -3.08 0.68 -4.29
C TRP A 65 -4.26 1.31 -3.54
N ARG A 66 -5.33 1.70 -4.26
CA ARG A 66 -6.55 2.25 -3.64
C ARG A 66 -7.21 1.23 -2.71
N LEU A 67 -7.24 -0.03 -3.13
CA LEU A 67 -7.82 -1.13 -2.36
C LEU A 67 -7.00 -1.41 -1.09
N ALA A 68 -5.67 -1.45 -1.19
CA ALA A 68 -4.79 -1.58 -0.03
C ALA A 68 -4.94 -0.41 0.96
N LYS A 69 -5.05 0.83 0.46
CA LYS A 69 -5.33 2.00 1.30
C LYS A 69 -6.69 1.94 1.99
N ARG A 70 -7.71 1.38 1.33
CA ARG A 70 -9.03 1.17 1.91
C ARG A 70 -8.97 0.11 3.01
N ALA A 71 -8.33 -1.03 2.73
CA ALA A 71 -8.13 -2.10 3.71
C ALA A 71 -7.40 -1.61 4.97
N ALA A 72 -6.33 -0.81 4.81
CA ALA A 72 -5.61 -0.20 5.92
C ALA A 72 -6.51 0.73 6.77
N ARG A 73 -7.37 1.54 6.13
CA ARG A 73 -8.32 2.40 6.84
C ARG A 73 -9.38 1.59 7.58
N ASP A 74 -10.00 0.63 6.90
CA ASP A 74 -11.05 -0.18 7.51
C ASP A 74 -10.49 -1.02 8.67
N PHE A 75 -9.26 -1.52 8.54
CA PHE A 75 -8.52 -2.17 9.62
C PHE A 75 -8.29 -1.24 10.83
N LEU A 76 -7.88 0.02 10.62
CA LEU A 76 -7.67 0.98 11.71
C LEU A 76 -8.98 1.43 12.40
N ARG A 77 -10.14 1.25 11.76
CA ARG A 77 -11.44 1.51 12.40
C ARG A 77 -11.79 0.46 13.44
N VAL A 78 -11.38 -0.79 13.21
CA VAL A 78 -11.76 -1.94 14.04
C VAL A 78 -10.65 -2.44 14.95
N SER A 79 -9.41 -2.02 14.72
CA SER A 79 -8.25 -2.43 15.54
C SER A 79 -7.88 -1.38 16.58
N PHE A 80 -7.18 -1.81 17.64
CA PHE A 80 -6.56 -0.93 18.63
C PHE A 80 -5.27 -0.26 18.14
N MET A 81 -4.83 -0.57 16.91
CA MET A 81 -3.60 -0.02 16.35
C MET A 81 -3.76 1.45 16.00
N THR A 82 -2.69 2.22 16.17
CA THR A 82 -2.69 3.67 15.95
C THR A 82 -2.25 4.05 14.54
N SER A 83 -1.53 3.18 13.84
CA SER A 83 -1.19 3.39 12.43
C SER A 83 -1.07 2.11 11.62
N ALA A 84 -1.22 2.25 10.30
CA ALA A 84 -1.00 1.20 9.32
C ALA A 84 -0.17 1.73 8.15
N ILE A 85 0.73 0.92 7.62
CA ILE A 85 1.65 1.26 6.56
C ILE A 85 1.26 0.48 5.30
N VAL A 86 1.07 1.20 4.19
CA VAL A 86 0.83 0.64 2.87
C VAL A 86 2.10 0.80 2.05
N THR A 87 2.66 -0.29 1.57
CA THR A 87 3.89 -0.28 0.78
C THR A 87 3.80 -1.26 -0.38
N ALA A 88 4.36 -0.87 -1.52
CA ALA A 88 4.59 -1.81 -2.62
C ALA A 88 5.99 -2.41 -2.43
N ALA A 89 6.05 -3.74 -2.36
CA ALA A 89 7.30 -4.48 -2.31
C ALA A 89 7.38 -5.37 -3.55
N LYS A 90 8.53 -5.38 -4.20
CA LYS A 90 8.95 -6.56 -4.96
C LYS A 90 9.56 -7.49 -3.93
N ALA A 91 8.72 -8.28 -3.28
CA ALA A 91 9.22 -9.38 -2.46
C ALA A 91 9.98 -10.36 -3.37
N ASP A 92 10.65 -11.37 -2.81
CA ASP A 92 11.36 -12.48 -3.50
C ASP A 92 10.51 -13.29 -4.52
N LYS A 93 9.29 -12.82 -4.82
CA LYS A 93 8.35 -13.35 -5.81
C LYS A 93 8.58 -12.64 -7.16
N PRO A 94 8.24 -13.30 -8.29
CA PRO A 94 8.42 -12.72 -9.62
C PRO A 94 7.49 -11.52 -9.92
N PHE A 95 6.55 -11.21 -9.03
CA PHE A 95 5.54 -10.16 -9.21
C PHE A 95 5.57 -9.12 -8.08
N THR A 96 5.01 -7.94 -8.36
CA THR A 96 4.89 -6.87 -7.35
C THR A 96 3.74 -7.17 -6.40
N VAL A 97 3.98 -6.98 -5.11
CA VAL A 97 2.93 -7.14 -4.07
C VAL A 97 2.72 -5.82 -3.35
N VAL A 98 1.46 -5.44 -3.12
CA VAL A 98 1.13 -4.32 -2.23
C VAL A 98 0.77 -4.90 -0.87
N ARG A 99 1.50 -4.49 0.15
CA ARG A 99 1.36 -4.98 1.52
C ARG A 99 0.81 -3.90 2.42
N VAL A 100 -0.04 -4.32 3.35
CA VAL A 100 -0.52 -3.50 4.45
C VAL A 100 0.01 -4.07 5.74
N TYR A 101 0.69 -3.23 6.50
CA TYR A 101 1.23 -3.56 7.80
C TYR A 101 0.51 -2.75 8.88
N GLY A 102 0.05 -3.39 9.95
CA GLY A 102 -0.42 -2.71 11.15
C GLY A 102 0.76 -2.41 12.06
N ARG A 103 0.78 -1.24 12.71
CA ARG A 103 1.84 -0.84 13.63
C ARG A 103 1.33 -0.82 15.06
N TYR A 104 2.05 -1.51 15.93
CA TYR A 104 1.87 -1.48 17.38
C TYR A 104 2.67 -0.33 18.00
#